data_AF-H1KTE9-F1
#
_entry.id   AF-H1KTE9-F1
#
_cell.length_a   1.000
_cell.length_b   1.000
_cell.length_c   1.000
_cell.angle_alpha   90.00
_cell.angle_beta   90.00
_cell.angle_gamma   90.00
#
_symmetry.space_group_name_H-M   'P 1'
#
loop_
_entity.id
_entity.type
_entity.pdbx_description
1 polymer ?
#
loop_
_entity_poly.entity_id
_entity_poly.type
_entity_poly.pdbx_seq_one_letter_code
_entity_poly.pdbx_strand_id
1 'polypeptide(L)'
;MSTQTDTLWQRLARLTPARIGLGRAGAGLPTREVLKFGLAHAQARDAVHTPMDAAAIAGAIEALGLPTVTVTSGAEGRAIYLRRPDYGRRLSPESLKALSDSAADSAAEPVDLAIVVADGLSARAVHEGAAALLAAFKPHAEAAGWRLAPVTIAT
;
A
#
# COMPACT_ATOMS: atom_id res chain seq x y z
N MET A 1 -17.25 39.23 -18.63
CA MET A 1 -18.06 38.21 -19.36
C MET A 1 -17.39 36.83 -19.33
N SER A 2 -17.12 36.24 -18.13
CA SER A 2 -16.40 34.94 -17.98
C SER A 2 -17.22 33.84 -17.29
N THR A 3 -18.42 34.15 -16.79
CA THR A 3 -19.08 33.32 -15.77
C THR A 3 -19.55 31.95 -16.28
N GLN A 4 -19.95 31.80 -17.54
CA GLN A 4 -20.52 30.53 -18.02
C GLN A 4 -19.44 29.45 -18.28
N THR A 5 -18.31 29.83 -18.88
CA THR A 5 -17.20 28.92 -19.16
C THR A 5 -16.48 28.49 -17.89
N ASP A 6 -16.33 29.40 -16.91
CA ASP A 6 -15.78 29.07 -15.59
C ASP A 6 -16.68 28.10 -14.83
N THR A 7 -18.01 28.28 -14.93
CA THR A 7 -18.98 27.36 -14.31
C THR A 7 -18.95 25.96 -14.93
N LEU A 8 -18.71 25.86 -16.25
CA LEU A 8 -18.56 24.58 -16.94
C LEU A 8 -17.30 23.84 -16.46
N TRP A 9 -16.14 24.51 -16.46
CA TRP A 9 -14.89 23.88 -16.04
C TRP A 9 -14.92 23.43 -14.58
N GLN A 10 -15.56 24.19 -13.69
CA GLN A 10 -15.76 23.76 -12.31
C GLN A 10 -16.62 22.49 -12.21
N ARG A 11 -17.67 22.35 -13.02
CA ARG A 11 -18.49 21.13 -13.07
C ARG A 11 -17.67 19.94 -13.53
N LEU A 12 -16.92 20.09 -14.62
CA LEU A 12 -16.09 19.02 -15.17
C LEU A 12 -14.96 18.63 -14.23
N ALA A 13 -14.31 19.61 -13.59
CA ALA A 13 -13.22 19.37 -12.64
C ALA A 13 -13.68 18.55 -11.41
N ARG A 14 -14.96 18.61 -11.02
CA ARG A 14 -15.48 17.77 -9.93
C ARG A 14 -15.67 16.29 -10.32
N LEU A 15 -15.70 15.98 -11.61
CA LEU A 15 -15.91 14.63 -12.11
C LEU A 15 -14.59 13.86 -12.29
N THR A 16 -13.44 14.48 -12.02
CA THR A 16 -12.13 13.85 -12.21
C THR A 16 -11.11 14.35 -11.19
N PRO A 17 -10.21 13.50 -10.72
CA PRO A 17 -9.05 13.95 -9.95
C PRO A 17 -8.02 14.71 -10.80
N ALA A 18 -8.15 14.69 -12.14
CA ALA A 18 -7.24 15.38 -13.04
C ALA A 18 -7.33 16.91 -12.86
N ARG A 19 -6.18 17.59 -12.94
CA ARG A 19 -6.06 19.04 -12.77
C ARG A 19 -6.45 19.79 -14.05
N ILE A 20 -7.75 19.81 -14.38
CA ILE A 20 -8.31 20.49 -15.55
C ILE A 20 -8.92 21.85 -15.19
N GLY A 21 -9.14 22.73 -16.18
CA GLY A 21 -9.83 24.00 -15.95
C GLY A 21 -9.09 25.00 -15.04
N LEU A 22 -7.76 24.91 -14.98
CA LEU A 22 -6.94 25.66 -14.02
C LEU A 22 -6.85 27.17 -14.28
N GLY A 23 -7.23 27.59 -15.50
CA GLY A 23 -7.00 28.95 -16.01
C GLY A 23 -5.56 29.13 -16.51
N ARG A 24 -5.18 30.38 -16.81
CA ARG A 24 -3.86 30.74 -17.34
C ARG A 24 -3.42 32.14 -16.89
N ALA A 25 -2.11 32.36 -16.84
CA ALA A 25 -1.48 33.67 -16.70
C ALA A 25 -0.54 33.87 -17.90
N GLY A 26 -0.98 34.63 -18.90
CA GLY A 26 -0.29 34.71 -20.19
C GLY A 26 -0.26 33.35 -20.90
N ALA A 27 0.94 32.85 -21.19
CA ALA A 27 1.21 31.51 -21.73
C ALA A 27 1.48 30.45 -20.64
N GLY A 28 1.44 30.82 -19.36
CA GLY A 28 1.74 29.94 -18.22
C GLY A 28 0.55 29.61 -17.34
N LEU A 29 0.80 28.81 -16.30
CA LEU A 29 -0.17 28.50 -15.24
C LEU A 29 -0.27 29.65 -14.23
N PRO A 30 -1.43 29.86 -13.60
CA PRO A 30 -1.54 30.77 -12.47
C PRO A 30 -0.61 30.33 -11.33
N THR A 31 0.04 31.29 -10.65
CA THR A 31 1.00 31.02 -9.57
C THR A 31 0.45 30.07 -8.50
N ARG A 32 -0.83 30.21 -8.12
CA ARG A 32 -1.49 29.30 -7.17
C ARG A 32 -1.43 27.83 -7.59
N GLU A 33 -1.57 27.54 -8.88
CA GLU A 33 -1.57 26.15 -9.38
C GLU A 33 -0.16 25.59 -9.47
N VAL A 34 0.83 26.43 -9.77
CA VAL A 34 2.25 26.08 -9.67
C VAL A 34 2.62 25.73 -8.23
N LEU A 35 2.21 26.55 -7.26
CA LEU A 35 2.46 26.29 -5.83
C LEU A 35 1.77 25.02 -5.34
N LYS A 36 0.50 24.80 -5.70
CA LYS A 36 -0.22 23.55 -5.39
C LYS A 36 0.43 22.32 -6.02
N PHE A 37 1.01 22.45 -7.21
CA PHE A 37 1.75 21.36 -7.84
C PHE A 37 3.05 21.08 -7.09
N GLY A 38 3.82 22.12 -6.75
CA GLY A 38 5.05 21.98 -5.96
C GLY A 38 4.82 21.31 -4.60
N LEU A 39 3.77 21.71 -3.88
CA LEU A 39 3.38 21.08 -2.61
C LEU A 39 3.05 19.60 -2.79
N ALA A 40 2.19 19.27 -3.76
CA ALA A 40 1.81 17.88 -4.02
C ALA A 40 3.01 17.02 -4.44
N HIS A 41 3.95 17.59 -5.19
CA HIS A 41 5.18 16.89 -5.56
C HIS A 41 6.09 16.63 -4.35
N ALA A 42 6.24 17.61 -3.45
CA ALA A 42 6.98 17.42 -2.20
C ALA A 42 6.36 16.30 -1.35
N GLN A 43 5.04 16.34 -1.14
CA GLN A 43 4.30 15.30 -0.42
C GLN A 43 4.46 13.91 -1.05
N ALA A 44 4.42 13.83 -2.40
CA ALA A 44 4.62 12.56 -3.11
C ALA A 44 6.04 12.00 -2.90
N ARG A 45 7.07 12.85 -2.84
CA ARG A 45 8.45 12.42 -2.55
C ARG A 45 8.58 11.89 -1.13
N ASP A 46 8.00 12.58 -0.16
CA ASP A 46 8.02 12.14 1.24
C ASP A 46 7.29 10.79 1.41
N ALA A 47 6.16 10.61 0.73
CA ALA A 47 5.39 9.37 0.76
C ALA A 47 6.19 8.15 0.25
N VAL A 48 7.05 8.32 -0.76
CA VAL A 48 7.91 7.24 -1.27
C VAL A 48 8.90 6.74 -0.21
N HIS A 49 9.35 7.63 0.67
CA HIS A 49 10.33 7.33 1.71
C HIS A 49 9.72 6.98 3.07
N THR A 50 8.40 7.12 3.23
CA THR A 50 7.71 6.78 4.48
C THR A 50 7.74 5.26 4.69
N PRO A 51 8.30 4.77 5.80
CA PRO A 51 8.33 3.34 6.09
C PRO A 51 6.95 2.82 6.47
N MET A 52 6.73 1.53 6.28
CA MET A 52 5.54 0.83 6.78
C MET A 52 5.71 0.48 8.26
N ASP A 53 4.72 0.80 9.08
CA ASP A 53 4.62 0.31 10.46
C ASP A 53 3.99 -1.09 10.46
N ALA A 54 4.85 -2.11 10.31
CA ALA A 54 4.44 -3.51 10.25
C ALA A 54 3.72 -3.97 11.53
N ALA A 55 4.10 -3.43 12.70
CA ALA A 55 3.51 -3.80 13.98
C ALA A 55 2.07 -3.29 14.10
N ALA A 56 1.82 -2.03 13.70
CA ALA A 56 0.47 -1.48 13.66
C ALA A 56 -0.45 -2.26 12.70
N ILE A 57 0.08 -2.67 11.53
CA ILE A 57 -0.67 -3.49 10.56
C ILE A 57 -0.94 -4.88 11.13
N ALA A 58 0.04 -5.51 11.75
CA ALA A 58 -0.11 -6.81 12.40
C ALA A 58 -1.24 -6.77 13.44
N GLY A 59 -1.20 -5.81 14.36
CA GLY A 59 -2.24 -5.65 15.39
C GLY A 59 -3.63 -5.42 14.80
N ALA A 60 -3.75 -4.65 13.72
CA ALA A 60 -5.03 -4.42 13.05
C ALA A 60 -5.58 -5.69 12.37
N ILE A 61 -4.71 -6.54 11.83
CA ILE A 61 -5.10 -7.82 11.19
C ILE A 61 -5.44 -8.86 12.26
N GLU A 62 -4.65 -8.94 13.33
CA GLU A 62 -4.90 -9.85 14.45
C GLU A 62 -6.20 -9.52 15.19
N ALA A 63 -6.58 -8.25 15.25
CA ALA A 63 -7.90 -7.84 15.76
C ALA A 63 -9.08 -8.41 14.94
N LEU A 64 -8.85 -8.87 13.71
CA LEU A 64 -9.84 -9.59 12.89
C LEU A 64 -9.86 -11.10 13.17
N GLY A 65 -9.03 -11.59 14.09
CA GLY A 65 -8.83 -13.00 14.39
C GLY A 65 -7.96 -13.74 13.39
N LEU A 66 -7.19 -13.03 12.56
CA LEU A 66 -6.26 -13.61 11.59
C LEU A 66 -4.84 -13.59 12.19
N PRO A 67 -4.17 -14.74 12.38
CA PRO A 67 -2.79 -14.76 12.86
C PRO A 67 -1.87 -14.12 11.82
N THR A 68 -0.77 -13.50 12.26
CA THR A 68 0.20 -12.86 11.37
C THR A 68 1.60 -13.41 11.52
N VAL A 69 2.42 -13.27 10.48
CA VAL A 69 3.86 -13.52 10.53
C VAL A 69 4.57 -12.39 9.80
N THR A 70 5.57 -11.78 10.44
CA THR A 70 6.38 -10.72 9.81
C THR A 70 7.63 -11.32 9.19
N VAL A 71 7.92 -10.91 7.97
CA VAL A 71 9.12 -11.30 7.22
C VAL A 71 9.75 -10.07 6.58
N THR A 72 11.05 -10.14 6.33
CA THR A 72 11.81 -9.11 5.62
C THR A 72 12.29 -9.62 4.27
N SER A 73 12.36 -8.71 3.30
CA SER A 73 13.06 -8.94 2.05
C SER A 73 14.58 -8.91 2.24
N GLY A 74 15.33 -9.29 1.21
CA GLY A 74 16.78 -9.13 1.19
C GLY A 74 17.24 -7.68 1.01
N ALA A 75 16.32 -6.73 0.87
CA ALA A 75 16.65 -5.32 0.77
C ALA A 75 16.75 -4.69 2.17
N GLU A 76 17.97 -4.39 2.62
CA GLU A 76 18.22 -3.74 3.91
C GLU A 76 17.81 -2.26 3.87
N GLY A 77 16.51 -2.01 3.98
CA GLY A 77 15.91 -0.70 4.05
C GLY A 77 15.54 -0.07 2.71
N ARG A 78 14.81 1.04 2.81
CA ARG A 78 14.09 1.68 1.69
C ARG A 78 15.00 2.09 0.53
N ALA A 79 16.21 2.56 0.83
CA ALA A 79 17.14 3.03 -0.20
C ALA A 79 17.62 1.89 -1.11
N ILE A 80 17.89 0.72 -0.54
CA ILE A 80 18.27 -0.48 -1.30
C ILE A 80 17.05 -1.01 -2.06
N TYR A 81 15.89 -1.09 -1.39
CA TYR A 81 14.65 -1.56 -2.02
C TYR A 81 14.31 -0.80 -3.31
N LEU A 82 14.45 0.53 -3.31
CA LEU A 82 14.18 1.37 -4.49
C LEU A 82 15.19 1.20 -5.64
N ARG A 83 16.40 0.70 -5.37
CA ARG A 83 17.49 0.58 -6.37
C ARG A 83 17.77 -0.85 -6.79
N ARG A 84 17.41 -1.84 -5.96
CA ARG A 84 17.70 -3.27 -6.12
C ARG A 84 16.41 -4.08 -6.06
N PRO A 85 15.59 -4.04 -7.13
CA PRO A 85 14.35 -4.80 -7.17
C PRO A 85 14.58 -6.32 -7.06
N ASP A 86 15.77 -6.81 -7.39
CA ASP A 86 16.17 -8.20 -7.20
C ASP A 86 16.24 -8.61 -5.73
N TYR A 87 16.62 -7.70 -4.83
CA TYR A 87 16.61 -7.95 -3.38
C TYR A 87 15.21 -7.85 -2.78
N GLY A 88 14.38 -6.90 -3.27
CA GLY A 88 12.99 -6.79 -2.83
C GLY A 88 12.08 -7.97 -3.25
N ARG A 89 12.52 -8.78 -4.22
CA ARG A 89 11.80 -9.98 -4.71
C ARG A 89 12.19 -11.27 -4.00
N ARG A 90 13.11 -11.21 -3.04
CA ARG A 90 13.60 -12.37 -2.29
C ARG A 90 13.48 -12.09 -0.80
N LEU A 91 13.09 -13.09 -0.02
CA LEU A 91 13.16 -12.99 1.44
C LEU A 91 14.61 -12.90 1.90
N SER A 92 14.83 -12.27 3.06
CA SER A 92 16.12 -12.38 3.74
C SER A 92 16.37 -13.85 4.13
N PRO A 93 17.64 -14.30 4.20
CA PRO A 93 17.96 -15.67 4.63
C PRO A 93 17.34 -16.03 5.98
N GLU A 94 17.30 -15.08 6.92
CA GLU A 94 16.74 -15.24 8.27
C GLU A 94 15.22 -15.44 8.20
N SER A 95 14.53 -14.60 7.42
CA SER A 95 13.09 -14.69 7.23
C SER A 95 12.68 -15.98 6.52
N LEU A 96 13.44 -16.40 5.50
CA LEU A 96 13.21 -17.66 4.79
C LEU A 96 13.37 -18.85 5.74
N LYS A 97 14.40 -18.83 6.59
CA LYS A 97 14.64 -19.87 7.59
C LYS A 97 13.52 -19.91 8.62
N ALA A 98 13.17 -18.77 9.21
CA ALA A 98 12.12 -18.68 10.23
C ALA A 98 10.76 -19.18 9.71
N LEU A 99 10.39 -18.83 8.47
CA LEU A 99 9.16 -19.29 7.85
C LEU A 99 9.18 -20.80 7.57
N SER A 100 10.33 -21.33 7.15
CA SER A 100 10.49 -22.78 6.90
C SER A 100 10.44 -23.59 8.20
N ASP A 101 11.10 -23.11 9.26
CA ASP A 101 11.09 -23.75 10.58
C ASP A 101 9.66 -23.76 11.16
N SER A 102 8.95 -22.63 11.08
CA SER A 102 7.54 -22.55 11.51
C SER A 102 6.61 -23.49 10.74
N ALA A 103 6.87 -23.70 9.45
CA ALA A 103 6.09 -24.63 8.63
C ALA A 103 6.41 -26.10 8.96
N ALA A 104 7.63 -26.41 9.40
CA ALA A 104 8.06 -27.76 9.77
C ALA A 104 7.59 -28.17 11.19
N ASP A 105 7.57 -27.22 12.13
CA ASP A 105 7.11 -27.47 13.52
C ASP A 105 5.59 -27.61 13.62
N SER A 106 4.87 -27.05 12.65
CA SER A 106 3.44 -27.23 12.54
C SER A 106 3.17 -28.56 11.83
N ALA A 107 2.50 -29.50 12.49
CA ALA A 107 1.76 -30.58 11.81
C ALA A 107 0.55 -30.00 11.05
N ALA A 108 0.79 -28.94 10.28
CA ALA A 108 -0.21 -28.04 9.76
C ALA A 108 -1.08 -28.81 8.78
N GLU A 109 -2.38 -28.70 9.00
CA GLU A 109 -3.34 -29.06 7.99
C GLU A 109 -3.03 -28.31 6.68
N PRO A 110 -3.36 -28.91 5.52
CA PRO A 110 -3.13 -28.27 4.24
C PRO A 110 -3.76 -26.88 4.21
N VAL A 111 -2.99 -25.88 3.78
CA VAL A 111 -3.48 -24.51 3.59
C VAL A 111 -4.01 -24.38 2.16
N ASP A 112 -5.15 -23.71 2.00
CA ASP A 112 -5.77 -23.49 0.70
C ASP A 112 -5.38 -22.12 0.11
N LEU A 113 -5.12 -21.12 0.96
CA LEU A 113 -4.74 -19.77 0.54
C LEU A 113 -3.75 -19.11 1.51
N ALA A 114 -2.68 -18.54 0.95
CA ALA A 114 -1.76 -17.65 1.65
C ALA A 114 -1.96 -16.20 1.19
N ILE A 115 -2.04 -15.27 2.14
CA ILE A 115 -2.20 -13.85 1.87
C ILE A 115 -0.95 -13.12 2.33
N VAL A 116 -0.39 -12.30 1.43
CA VAL A 116 0.80 -11.50 1.71
C VAL A 116 0.43 -10.02 1.61
N VAL A 117 0.73 -9.28 2.69
CA VAL A 117 0.60 -7.84 2.80
C VAL A 117 2.01 -7.24 2.75
N ALA A 118 2.32 -6.44 1.75
CA ALA A 118 3.64 -5.84 1.57
C ALA A 118 3.53 -4.34 1.27
N ASP A 119 4.45 -3.54 1.79
CA ASP A 119 4.49 -2.07 1.64
C ASP A 119 4.58 -1.63 0.16
N GLY A 120 5.35 -2.37 -0.64
CA GLY A 120 5.58 -2.07 -2.04
C GLY A 120 6.15 -0.65 -2.22
N LEU A 121 5.55 0.13 -3.11
CA LEU A 121 5.94 1.52 -3.34
C LEU A 121 5.09 2.53 -2.55
N SER A 122 4.12 2.08 -1.76
CA SER A 122 3.22 2.95 -0.99
C SER A 122 2.80 2.31 0.33
N ALA A 123 3.58 2.57 1.39
CA ALA A 123 3.23 2.14 2.74
C ALA A 123 1.84 2.67 3.17
N ARG A 124 1.49 3.90 2.76
CA ARG A 124 0.18 4.50 3.04
C ARG A 124 -0.99 3.66 2.50
N ALA A 125 -0.88 3.14 1.28
CA ALA A 125 -1.94 2.33 0.69
C ALA A 125 -2.21 1.07 1.52
N VAL A 126 -1.16 0.48 2.09
CA VAL A 126 -1.27 -0.70 2.96
C VAL A 126 -1.90 -0.33 4.29
N HIS A 127 -1.44 0.75 4.93
CA HIS A 127 -2.01 1.23 6.20
C HIS A 127 -3.50 1.52 6.10
N GLU A 128 -3.95 2.12 4.99
CA GLU A 128 -5.36 2.47 4.80
C GLU A 128 -6.21 1.28 4.31
N GLY A 129 -5.62 0.34 3.56
CA GLY A 129 -6.37 -0.67 2.83
C GLY A 129 -6.31 -2.09 3.37
N ALA A 130 -5.20 -2.52 3.97
CA ALA A 130 -4.95 -3.96 4.21
C ALA A 130 -5.97 -4.60 5.15
N ALA A 131 -6.16 -4.04 6.35
CA ALA A 131 -7.11 -4.58 7.32
C ALA A 131 -8.56 -4.48 6.83
N ALA A 132 -8.93 -3.37 6.17
CA ALA A 132 -10.27 -3.19 5.62
C ALA A 132 -10.59 -4.22 4.51
N LEU A 133 -9.63 -4.48 3.62
CA LEU A 133 -9.75 -5.51 2.59
C LEU A 133 -9.91 -6.90 3.21
N LEU A 134 -9.06 -7.25 4.18
CA LEU A 134 -9.12 -8.55 4.86
C LEU A 134 -10.42 -8.74 5.63
N ALA A 135 -10.92 -7.69 6.29
CA ALA A 135 -12.22 -7.72 6.96
C ALA A 135 -13.37 -7.99 5.98
N ALA A 136 -13.33 -7.38 4.79
CA ALA A 136 -14.32 -7.63 3.75
C ALA A 136 -14.16 -9.02 3.10
N PHE A 137 -12.93 -9.50 2.96
CA PHE A 137 -12.61 -10.77 2.31
C PHE A 137 -12.91 -12.00 3.20
N LYS A 138 -12.61 -11.91 4.50
CA LYS A 138 -12.68 -13.02 5.46
C LYS A 138 -14.00 -13.81 5.40
N PRO A 139 -15.20 -13.18 5.41
CA PRO A 139 -16.47 -13.92 5.33
C PRO A 139 -16.62 -14.76 4.05
N HIS A 140 -16.04 -14.30 2.93
CA HIS A 140 -16.08 -15.05 1.67
C HIS A 140 -15.17 -16.27 1.70
N ALA A 141 -13.97 -16.14 2.28
CA ALA A 141 -13.06 -17.27 2.46
C ALA A 141 -13.67 -18.32 3.39
N GLU A 142 -14.31 -17.89 4.49
CA GLU A 142 -15.01 -18.78 5.43
C GLU A 142 -16.19 -19.50 4.76
N ALA A 143 -17.01 -18.78 3.99
CA ALA A 143 -18.13 -19.38 3.26
C ALA A 143 -17.67 -20.39 2.19
N ALA A 144 -16.48 -20.18 1.60
CA ALA A 144 -15.86 -21.12 0.67
C ALA A 144 -15.18 -22.31 1.37
N GLY A 145 -15.08 -22.30 2.70
CA GLY A 145 -14.39 -23.33 3.48
C GLY A 145 -12.87 -23.31 3.30
N TRP A 146 -12.28 -22.18 2.88
CA TRP A 146 -10.83 -22.07 2.70
C TRP A 146 -10.09 -21.96 4.02
N ARG A 147 -9.04 -22.76 4.19
CA ARG A 147 -8.09 -22.63 5.29
C ARG A 147 -7.00 -21.64 4.91
N LEU A 148 -6.93 -20.55 5.66
CA LEU A 148 -5.93 -19.50 5.45
C LEU A 148 -4.67 -19.80 6.26
N ALA A 149 -3.50 -19.60 5.66
CA ALA A 149 -2.26 -19.45 6.42
C ALA A 149 -2.29 -18.17 7.27
N PRO A 150 -1.41 -18.04 8.28
CA PRO A 150 -1.12 -16.75 8.87
C PRO A 150 -0.81 -15.71 7.81
N VAL A 151 -1.36 -14.51 7.96
CA VAL A 151 -1.16 -13.42 7.01
C VAL A 151 0.30 -12.96 7.10
N THR A 152 1.01 -13.07 5.99
CA THR A 152 2.42 -12.68 5.92
C THR A 152 2.52 -11.18 5.71
N ILE A 153 3.20 -10.47 6.61
CA ILE A 153 3.52 -9.05 6.48
C ILE A 153 4.98 -8.96 6.04
N ALA A 154 5.20 -8.53 4.80
CA ALA A 154 6.52 -8.45 4.20
C ALA A 154 7.01 -6.99 4.11
N THR A 155 8.21 -6.73 4.63
CA THR A 155 8.88 -5.40 4.60
C THR A 155 10.17 -5.41 3.77
#